data_AF-A0A4R1G6T2-F1
#
_entry.id   AF-A0A4R1G6T2-F1
#
_cell.length_a   1.000
_cell.length_b   1.000
_cell.length_c   1.000
_cell.angle_alpha   90.00
_cell.angle_beta   90.00
_cell.angle_gamma   90.00
#
_symmetry.space_group_name_H-M   'P 1'
#
loop_
_entity.id
_entity.type
_entity.pdbx_description
1 polymer ?
#
loop_
_entity_poly.entity_id
_entity_poly.type
_entity_poly.pdbx_seq_one_letter_code
_entity_poly.pdbx_strand_id
1 'polypeptide(L)'
;MKQGEISFRTLEVLPEQIETPSDRDFYIRKKGDRLLFLLRTPNNLWIEISVPVSEILQHLPPEVATLNNIADKIPIGILIFKEEIVYSNGFIEKILEKEKEKFTNHAISEVFPKEIGKNLKKLLNKNYAEKQLTLKWIGPIETSSRNERVLLIIATSVSLQDEPIGVAFFFDITAERHFLEKMGDIYSYDPITRLPNFKKALEFIENLRKQRRKFIVGIVDIDKFYVINNSLGIETGDKILRMFANRLKRSFRTDSYWIFRMISDKFIIISLNNEKNLSEEVSTIVSKVKKILEKPFKAAGREIFLNVKFGFSSYPEHGDAVLTKAEVALNTAKESGSEYLIFSRELETSGEILEILKQIKDDLKNNRITVFFQPKVDLKTGYIKGAEALMRCSVPPAQAIPVMTRYGLLFDIGNLILSSSLRTLKNLLEEGYNISMAVNISISQLLDPRFLPKLKYEIEKAEIPPEKLILEVTESEATINLKQVFETIKELVNYGVKISIDDFGTGYSSLSRLKLIKAHELKIDTSFVRNLPESDEDKKIVKFILEISELLNMTSVAEGIEKREQLEFLKREGCSLGQGFLFSPAVPEEEFRKLLKKRFEV
;
A
#
# COMPACT_ATOMS: atom_id res chain seq x y z
N MET A 1 18.04 -22.52 25.65
CA MET A 1 19.24 -22.91 26.45
C MET A 1 18.77 -23.38 27.82
N LYS A 2 19.41 -24.40 28.42
CA LYS A 2 19.18 -24.81 29.82
C LYS A 2 20.42 -24.44 30.63
N GLN A 3 20.35 -23.38 31.42
CA GLN A 3 21.35 -23.07 32.44
C GLN A 3 20.63 -22.37 33.60
N GLY A 4 20.64 -23.02 34.77
CA GLY A 4 19.76 -22.69 35.90
C GLY A 4 18.38 -23.35 35.81
N GLU A 5 17.57 -23.20 36.86
CA GLU A 5 16.22 -23.77 36.86
C GLU A 5 15.30 -23.03 35.88
N ILE A 6 15.53 -21.79 35.44
CA ILE A 6 14.77 -21.10 34.36
C ILE A 6 15.11 -21.65 32.96
N SER A 7 14.10 -21.84 32.08
CA SER A 7 14.34 -22.29 30.70
C SER A 7 13.65 -21.43 29.64
N PHE A 8 14.38 -21.14 28.55
CA PHE A 8 13.87 -20.40 27.38
C PHE A 8 13.81 -21.30 26.15
N ARG A 9 12.69 -21.23 25.41
CA ARG A 9 12.47 -21.96 24.16
C ARG A 9 11.75 -21.09 23.13
N THR A 10 12.20 -21.13 21.89
CA THR A 10 11.45 -20.56 20.76
C THR A 10 10.53 -21.64 20.19
N LEU A 11 9.29 -21.30 19.91
CA LEU A 11 8.29 -22.20 19.33
C LEU A 11 7.74 -21.57 18.05
N GLU A 12 7.63 -22.35 16.99
CA GLU A 12 7.03 -21.91 15.73
C GLU A 12 5.50 -21.88 15.80
N VAL A 13 4.92 -22.69 16.70
CA VAL A 13 3.47 -22.81 16.90
C VAL A 13 3.17 -22.80 18.40
N LEU A 14 2.02 -22.23 18.77
CA LEU A 14 1.54 -22.21 20.15
C LEU A 14 1.28 -23.66 20.63
N PRO A 15 1.67 -24.07 21.85
CA PRO A 15 1.43 -25.43 22.34
C PRO A 15 -0.05 -25.82 22.33
N GLU A 16 -0.36 -27.02 21.82
CA GLU A 16 -1.74 -27.56 21.57
C GLU A 16 -2.69 -27.55 22.77
N GLN A 17 -2.19 -27.35 23.99
CA GLN A 17 -2.96 -27.40 25.24
C GLN A 17 -3.51 -26.03 25.70
N ILE A 18 -3.54 -25.03 24.81
CA ILE A 18 -4.11 -23.70 25.07
C ILE A 18 -5.42 -23.57 24.28
N GLU A 19 -6.55 -23.89 24.91
CA GLU A 19 -7.88 -23.61 24.34
C GLU A 19 -8.13 -22.08 24.34
N THR A 20 -8.71 -21.60 23.24
CA THR A 20 -8.83 -20.21 22.72
C THR A 20 -9.26 -19.12 23.72
N PRO A 21 -8.90 -17.82 23.51
CA PRO A 21 -9.11 -17.02 22.28
C PRO A 21 -7.83 -16.60 21.53
N SER A 22 -7.91 -16.62 20.20
CA SER A 22 -6.82 -16.50 19.20
C SER A 22 -6.14 -15.13 19.03
N ASP A 23 -6.41 -14.14 19.89
CA ASP A 23 -5.98 -12.75 19.68
C ASP A 23 -4.94 -12.23 20.69
N ARG A 24 -4.47 -13.08 21.61
CA ARG A 24 -3.47 -12.65 22.59
C ARG A 24 -2.07 -12.93 22.06
N ASP A 25 -1.25 -11.88 21.91
CA ASP A 25 0.18 -11.96 21.61
C ASP A 25 1.01 -12.45 22.81
N PHE A 26 0.36 -12.81 23.91
CA PHE A 26 1.01 -13.13 25.17
C PHE A 26 0.14 -14.02 26.07
N TYR A 27 0.71 -15.07 26.67
CA TYR A 27 0.04 -15.97 27.61
C TYR A 27 0.88 -16.23 28.86
N ILE A 28 0.23 -16.38 30.02
CA ILE A 28 0.88 -16.89 31.23
C ILE A 28 0.12 -18.08 31.80
N ARG A 29 0.85 -19.15 32.12
CA ARG A 29 0.29 -20.32 32.79
C ARG A 29 1.20 -20.85 33.87
N LYS A 30 0.63 -21.24 35.00
CA LYS A 30 1.33 -22.06 35.99
C LYS A 30 1.32 -23.54 35.55
N LYS A 31 2.49 -24.17 35.46
CA LYS A 31 2.65 -25.60 35.16
C LYS A 31 3.52 -26.23 36.24
N GLY A 32 2.87 -26.90 37.21
CA GLY A 32 3.56 -27.40 38.41
C GLY A 32 4.10 -26.23 39.26
N ASP A 33 5.37 -26.32 39.65
CA ASP A 33 6.07 -25.29 40.44
C ASP A 33 6.71 -24.20 39.56
N ARG A 34 6.12 -23.89 38.40
CA ARG A 34 6.72 -22.98 37.40
C ARG A 34 5.67 -22.10 36.73
N LEU A 35 6.03 -20.84 36.45
CA LEU A 35 5.29 -19.90 35.63
C LEU A 35 5.87 -19.89 34.20
N LEU A 36 5.02 -20.17 33.23
CA LEU A 36 5.33 -20.15 31.80
C LEU A 36 4.78 -18.86 31.20
N PHE A 37 5.64 -18.07 30.56
CA PHE A 37 5.29 -16.89 29.79
C PHE A 37 5.51 -17.21 28.31
N LEU A 38 4.50 -17.05 27.48
CA LEU A 38 4.59 -17.26 26.03
C LEU A 38 4.38 -15.91 25.35
N LEU A 39 5.39 -15.42 24.64
CA LEU A 39 5.36 -14.11 23.96
C LEU A 39 5.41 -14.31 22.44
N ARG A 40 4.49 -13.70 21.70
CA ARG A 40 4.53 -13.66 20.24
C ARG A 40 5.41 -12.50 19.78
N THR A 41 6.44 -12.81 19.02
CA THR A 41 7.30 -11.80 18.38
C THR A 41 6.60 -11.18 17.15
N PRO A 42 7.05 -10.01 16.68
CA PRO A 42 6.54 -9.40 15.43
C PRO A 42 6.66 -10.31 14.19
N ASN A 43 7.57 -11.29 14.24
CA ASN A 43 7.79 -12.28 13.18
C ASN A 43 6.96 -13.56 13.36
N ASN A 44 5.93 -13.55 14.22
CA ASN A 44 5.07 -14.70 14.55
C ASN A 44 5.74 -15.89 15.26
N LEU A 45 6.98 -15.75 15.74
CA LEU A 45 7.61 -16.77 16.60
C LEU A 45 7.15 -16.60 18.05
N TRP A 46 6.95 -17.68 18.77
CA TRP A 46 6.63 -17.68 20.19
C TRP A 46 7.90 -17.85 21.04
N ILE A 47 8.07 -17.06 22.07
CA ILE A 47 9.12 -17.19 23.07
C ILE A 47 8.48 -17.71 24.35
N GLU A 48 8.81 -18.94 24.72
CA GLU A 48 8.49 -19.54 26.01
C GLU A 48 9.58 -19.20 27.03
N ILE A 49 9.18 -18.57 28.13
CA ILE A 49 10.01 -18.31 29.31
C ILE A 49 9.41 -19.12 30.45
N SER A 50 10.17 -20.01 31.06
CA SER A 50 9.72 -20.82 32.19
C SER A 50 10.50 -20.46 33.45
N VAL A 51 9.82 -19.94 34.47
CA VAL A 51 10.44 -19.50 35.74
C VAL A 51 9.90 -20.34 36.91
N PRO A 52 10.74 -20.94 37.78
CA PRO A 52 10.29 -21.58 39.01
C PRO A 52 9.53 -20.63 39.94
N VAL A 53 8.49 -21.13 40.61
CA VAL A 53 7.70 -20.38 41.59
C VAL A 53 8.48 -20.18 42.90
N SER A 54 9.39 -21.10 43.24
CA SER A 54 10.37 -20.97 44.33
C SER A 54 11.30 -19.75 44.17
N GLU A 55 11.79 -19.48 42.97
CA GLU A 55 12.62 -18.30 42.65
C GLU A 55 11.85 -16.97 42.75
N ILE A 56 10.52 -17.01 42.60
CA ILE A 56 9.65 -15.84 42.73
C ILE A 56 9.29 -15.56 44.21
N LEU A 57 9.35 -16.59 45.06
CA LEU A 57 8.92 -16.54 46.46
C LEU A 57 10.07 -16.44 47.47
N GLN A 58 11.31 -16.80 47.10
CA GLN A 58 12.46 -16.71 48.00
C GLN A 58 13.37 -15.53 47.63
N HIS A 59 13.54 -14.62 48.57
CA HIS A 59 14.52 -13.54 48.50
C HIS A 59 15.92 -14.07 48.13
N LEU A 60 16.37 -13.70 46.93
CA LEU A 60 17.72 -13.71 46.34
C LEU A 60 18.87 -14.30 47.19
N PRO A 61 19.48 -15.41 46.73
CA PRO A 61 20.91 -15.66 46.90
C PRO A 61 21.59 -16.04 45.54
N PRO A 62 22.87 -16.41 45.46
CA PRO A 62 23.95 -15.85 44.60
C PRO A 62 23.85 -16.07 43.07
N GLU A 63 22.75 -16.65 42.58
CA GLU A 63 22.53 -17.04 41.17
C GLU A 63 22.06 -15.88 40.27
N VAL A 64 21.85 -14.70 40.86
CA VAL A 64 21.52 -13.42 40.19
C VAL A 64 22.52 -13.07 39.07
N ALA A 65 23.79 -13.42 39.26
CA ALA A 65 24.83 -13.20 38.25
C ALA A 65 24.56 -13.99 36.95
N THR A 66 23.95 -15.17 37.06
CA THR A 66 23.60 -16.03 35.92
C THR A 66 22.34 -15.53 35.21
N LEU A 67 21.36 -15.01 35.98
CA LEU A 67 20.15 -14.34 35.48
C LEU A 67 20.48 -13.06 34.69
N ASN A 68 21.34 -12.18 35.25
CA ASN A 68 21.81 -10.98 34.55
C ASN A 68 22.59 -11.32 33.27
N ASN A 69 23.50 -12.31 33.32
CA ASN A 69 24.29 -12.72 32.14
C ASN A 69 23.47 -13.26 30.96
N ILE A 70 22.25 -13.77 31.20
CA ILE A 70 21.36 -14.28 30.16
C ILE A 70 20.35 -13.20 29.74
N ALA A 71 19.77 -12.48 30.70
CA ALA A 71 18.80 -11.43 30.45
C ALA A 71 19.42 -10.20 29.76
N ASP A 72 20.70 -9.89 30.01
CA ASP A 72 21.43 -8.79 29.36
C ASP A 72 21.82 -9.10 27.91
N LYS A 73 21.73 -10.36 27.49
CA LYS A 73 21.95 -10.78 26.09
C LYS A 73 20.69 -10.68 25.22
N ILE A 74 19.53 -10.45 25.84
CA ILE A 74 18.25 -10.29 25.14
C ILE A 74 17.92 -8.80 25.13
N PRO A 75 17.59 -8.19 23.97
CA PRO A 75 17.29 -6.76 23.87
C PRO A 75 15.88 -6.42 24.38
N ILE A 76 15.50 -6.92 25.56
CA ILE A 76 14.18 -6.74 26.18
C ILE A 76 14.37 -6.46 27.67
N GLY A 77 13.78 -5.36 28.15
CA GLY A 77 13.74 -5.04 29.58
C GLY A 77 12.67 -5.87 30.27
N ILE A 78 12.98 -6.46 31.42
CA ILE A 78 12.06 -7.30 32.21
C ILE A 78 11.96 -6.71 33.61
N LEU A 79 10.73 -6.55 34.08
CA LEU A 79 10.41 -6.05 35.42
C LEU A 79 9.38 -6.95 36.08
N ILE A 80 9.63 -7.36 37.32
CA ILE A 80 8.64 -8.04 38.17
C ILE A 80 8.37 -7.13 39.36
N PHE A 81 7.10 -6.90 39.68
CA PHE A 81 6.70 -5.93 40.69
C PHE A 81 5.48 -6.39 41.48
N LYS A 82 5.47 -6.01 42.76
CA LYS A 82 4.27 -5.91 43.60
C LYS A 82 4.00 -4.41 43.80
N GLU A 83 3.84 -3.95 45.03
CA GLU A 83 3.85 -2.50 45.32
C GLU A 83 5.21 -1.85 44.99
N GLU A 84 6.27 -2.63 45.19
CA GLU A 84 7.67 -2.32 44.87
C GLU A 84 8.21 -3.26 43.80
N ILE A 85 9.31 -2.87 43.16
CA ILE A 85 10.00 -3.67 42.17
C ILE A 85 10.74 -4.81 42.87
N VAL A 86 10.38 -6.04 42.53
CA VAL A 86 10.99 -7.26 43.07
C VAL A 86 12.20 -7.66 42.24
N TYR A 87 12.15 -7.43 40.93
CA TYR A 87 13.23 -7.77 40.02
C TYR A 87 13.24 -6.85 38.79
N SER A 88 14.45 -6.49 38.34
CA SER A 88 14.75 -5.85 37.06
C SER A 88 15.99 -6.52 36.44
N ASN A 89 16.04 -6.65 35.12
CA ASN A 89 17.27 -7.04 34.43
C ASN A 89 18.12 -5.80 34.06
N GLY A 90 19.40 -6.00 33.74
CA GLY A 90 20.30 -4.90 33.35
C GLY A 90 19.89 -4.20 32.06
N PHE A 91 19.12 -4.85 31.18
CA PHE A 91 18.63 -4.20 29.96
C PHE A 91 17.62 -3.07 30.23
N ILE A 92 16.70 -3.21 31.20
CA ILE A 92 15.79 -2.08 31.55
C ILE A 92 16.55 -0.94 32.23
N GLU A 93 17.56 -1.27 33.04
CA GLU A 93 18.46 -0.28 33.66
C GLU A 93 19.23 0.50 32.58
N LYS A 94 19.68 -0.19 31.53
CA LYS A 94 20.34 0.41 30.36
C LYS A 94 19.40 1.27 29.50
N ILE A 95 18.17 0.81 29.26
CA ILE A 95 17.16 1.61 28.53
C ILE A 95 16.89 2.93 29.25
N LEU A 96 16.76 2.89 30.59
CA LEU A 96 16.49 4.06 31.42
C LEU A 96 17.75 4.87 31.76
N GLU A 97 18.93 4.36 31.36
CA GLU A 97 20.25 4.94 31.60
C GLU A 97 20.57 5.10 33.10
N LYS A 98 20.19 4.10 33.89
CA LYS A 98 20.37 4.02 35.35
C LYS A 98 21.14 2.76 35.76
N GLU A 99 22.19 2.42 35.01
CA GLU A 99 23.01 1.18 35.16
C GLU A 99 23.70 1.00 36.54
N LYS A 100 23.66 2.01 37.42
CA LYS A 100 24.22 1.95 38.78
C LYS A 100 23.17 1.93 39.89
N GLU A 101 21.89 2.05 39.56
CA GLU A 101 20.79 2.02 40.52
C GLU A 101 20.08 0.67 40.41
N LYS A 102 20.13 -0.15 41.47
CA LYS A 102 19.26 -1.33 41.54
C LYS A 102 17.83 -0.87 41.75
N PHE A 103 16.95 -1.15 40.79
CA PHE A 103 15.53 -0.79 40.92
C PHE A 103 14.79 -1.62 41.96
N THR A 104 15.36 -2.74 42.40
CA THR A 104 14.81 -3.59 43.46
C THR A 104 14.46 -2.75 44.70
N ASN A 105 13.31 -3.03 45.30
CA ASN A 105 12.74 -2.35 46.48
C ASN A 105 12.36 -0.87 46.28
N HIS A 106 12.40 -0.34 45.05
CA HIS A 106 11.83 0.99 44.77
C HIS A 106 10.37 0.88 44.35
N ALA A 107 9.58 1.91 44.67
CA ALA A 107 8.21 1.96 44.19
C ALA A 107 8.19 2.20 42.67
N ILE A 108 7.24 1.58 41.96
CA ILE A 108 7.11 1.74 40.49
C ILE A 108 6.98 3.22 40.10
N SER A 109 6.33 4.02 40.94
CA SER A 109 6.13 5.46 40.75
C SER A 109 7.38 6.31 40.91
N GLU A 110 8.45 5.78 41.50
CA GLU A 110 9.74 6.45 41.66
C GLU A 110 10.66 6.20 40.46
N VAL A 111 10.50 5.03 39.83
CA VAL A 111 11.33 4.61 38.69
C VAL A 111 10.74 5.04 37.35
N PHE A 112 9.41 5.03 37.22
CA PHE A 112 8.72 5.34 35.97
C PHE A 112 7.84 6.59 36.05
N PRO A 113 7.65 7.31 34.92
CA PRO A 113 6.69 8.42 34.84
C PRO A 113 5.32 8.08 35.41
N LYS A 114 4.64 9.09 35.99
CA LYS A 114 3.35 8.93 36.71
C LYS A 114 2.31 8.14 35.92
N GLU A 115 2.24 8.33 34.60
CA GLU A 115 1.29 7.63 33.73
C GLU A 115 1.56 6.12 33.65
N ILE A 116 2.82 5.73 33.41
CA ILE A 116 3.25 4.34 33.36
C ILE A 116 3.11 3.69 34.73
N GLY A 117 3.58 4.36 35.79
CA GLY A 117 3.47 3.85 37.16
C GLY A 117 2.02 3.61 37.60
N LYS A 118 1.10 4.51 37.25
CA LYS A 118 -0.34 4.33 37.53
C LYS A 118 -0.91 3.14 36.76
N ASN A 119 -0.52 2.96 35.51
CA ASN A 119 -0.99 1.87 34.65
C ASN A 119 -0.48 0.50 35.13
N LEU A 120 0.79 0.40 35.53
CA LEU A 120 1.35 -0.81 36.10
C LEU A 120 0.71 -1.15 37.47
N LYS A 121 0.51 -0.16 38.34
CA LYS A 121 -0.17 -0.39 39.64
C LYS A 121 -1.59 -0.92 39.50
N LYS A 122 -2.34 -0.55 38.44
CA LYS A 122 -3.70 -1.09 38.20
C LYS A 122 -3.71 -2.61 38.03
N LEU A 123 -2.62 -3.20 37.53
CA LEU A 123 -2.52 -4.64 37.31
C LEU A 123 -2.47 -5.42 38.64
N LEU A 124 -2.11 -4.77 39.75
CA LEU A 124 -2.09 -5.39 41.07
C LEU A 124 -3.49 -5.47 41.71
N ASN A 125 -4.54 -5.01 41.02
CA ASN A 125 -5.90 -5.22 41.49
C ASN A 125 -6.29 -6.70 41.32
N LYS A 126 -6.82 -7.34 42.37
CA LYS A 126 -7.22 -8.76 42.37
C LYS A 126 -8.10 -9.13 41.16
N ASN A 127 -9.04 -8.26 40.79
CA ASN A 127 -9.91 -8.47 39.62
C ASN A 127 -9.16 -8.53 38.28
N TYR A 128 -8.00 -7.87 38.17
CA TYR A 128 -7.16 -7.88 36.96
C TYR A 128 -6.25 -9.11 36.92
N ALA A 129 -5.72 -9.51 38.08
CA ALA A 129 -4.90 -10.71 38.23
C ALA A 129 -5.69 -12.00 37.98
N GLU A 130 -6.93 -12.09 38.47
CA GLU A 130 -7.82 -13.22 38.22
C GLU A 130 -8.22 -13.35 36.75
N LYS A 131 -8.34 -12.23 36.03
CA LYS A 131 -8.71 -12.19 34.60
C LYS A 131 -7.51 -12.25 33.63
N GLN A 132 -6.28 -12.32 34.15
CA GLN A 132 -5.03 -12.30 33.37
C GLN A 132 -5.03 -11.21 32.28
N LEU A 133 -5.42 -9.99 32.64
CA LEU A 133 -5.49 -8.89 31.68
C LEU A 133 -4.07 -8.42 31.28
N THR A 134 -3.92 -8.09 30.00
CA THR A 134 -2.67 -7.58 29.44
C THR A 134 -2.82 -6.09 29.13
N LEU A 135 -1.87 -5.30 29.61
CA LEU A 135 -1.73 -3.88 29.33
C LEU A 135 -0.67 -3.69 28.25
N LYS A 136 -1.00 -2.89 27.23
CA LYS A 136 -0.08 -2.48 26.17
C LYS A 136 -0.01 -0.97 26.15
N TRP A 137 1.19 -0.41 26.21
CA TRP A 137 1.42 1.04 26.17
C TRP A 137 2.58 1.35 25.24
N ILE A 138 2.47 2.42 24.46
CA ILE A 138 3.54 2.91 23.59
C ILE A 138 3.66 4.40 23.80
N GLY A 139 4.87 4.89 24.08
CA GLY A 139 5.09 6.31 24.24
C GLY A 139 6.54 6.68 24.55
N PRO A 140 6.84 7.99 24.53
CA PRO A 140 8.16 8.49 24.86
C PRO A 140 8.42 8.36 26.37
N ILE A 141 9.67 8.12 26.72
CA ILE A 141 10.22 8.18 28.06
C ILE A 141 11.47 9.05 28.00
N GLU A 142 11.61 9.92 29.00
CA GLU A 142 12.84 10.67 29.19
C GLU A 142 13.76 9.84 30.10
N THR A 143 14.97 9.57 29.61
CA THR A 143 16.02 8.85 30.35
C THR A 143 16.72 9.78 31.35
N SER A 144 17.56 9.23 32.22
CA SER A 144 18.33 9.99 33.22
C SER A 144 19.22 11.09 32.60
N SER A 145 19.69 10.89 31.37
CA SER A 145 20.51 11.86 30.62
C SER A 145 19.70 12.89 29.83
N ARG A 146 18.37 12.87 29.94
CA ARG A 146 17.42 13.67 29.13
C ARG A 146 17.35 13.27 27.65
N ASN A 147 17.80 12.07 27.29
CA ASN A 147 17.47 11.51 25.98
C ASN A 147 16.02 11.02 25.98
N GLU A 148 15.27 11.34 24.91
CA GLU A 148 13.96 10.76 24.67
C GLU A 148 14.12 9.39 23.99
N ARG A 149 13.50 8.37 24.56
CA ARG A 149 13.37 7.04 23.96
C ARG A 149 11.91 6.68 23.83
N VAL A 150 11.54 5.93 22.80
CA VAL A 150 10.16 5.45 22.64
C VAL A 150 10.09 3.98 23.02
N LEU A 151 9.27 3.66 24.02
CA LEU A 151 9.11 2.30 24.53
C LEU A 151 7.76 1.72 24.16
N LEU A 152 7.75 0.43 23.83
CA LEU A 152 6.58 -0.43 23.90
C LEU A 152 6.65 -1.20 25.23
N ILE A 153 5.63 -1.05 26.06
CA ILE A 153 5.49 -1.74 27.33
C ILE A 153 4.33 -2.74 27.21
N ILE A 154 4.61 -4.00 27.50
CA ILE A 154 3.61 -5.06 27.61
C ILE A 154 3.66 -5.56 29.05
N ALA A 155 2.58 -5.39 29.79
CA ALA A 155 2.52 -5.75 31.20
C ALA A 155 1.28 -6.56 31.53
N THR A 156 1.36 -7.35 32.58
CA THR A 156 0.28 -8.25 33.01
C THR A 156 0.43 -8.53 34.51
N SER A 157 -0.50 -9.31 35.06
CA SER A 157 -0.46 -9.76 36.44
C SER A 157 -0.90 -11.21 36.57
N VAL A 158 -0.35 -11.89 37.57
CA VAL A 158 -0.74 -13.25 37.97
C VAL A 158 -0.98 -13.30 39.47
N SER A 159 -1.94 -14.11 39.91
CA SER A 159 -2.14 -14.39 41.33
C SER A 159 -1.24 -15.55 41.76
N LEU A 160 -0.41 -15.32 42.78
CA LEU A 160 0.46 -16.32 43.38
C LEU A 160 0.18 -16.35 44.89
N GLN A 161 -0.33 -17.49 45.41
CA GLN A 161 -0.72 -17.61 46.83
C GLN A 161 -1.67 -16.48 47.29
N ASP A 162 -2.68 -16.15 46.48
CA ASP A 162 -3.65 -15.06 46.70
C ASP A 162 -3.09 -13.62 46.69
N GLU A 163 -1.82 -13.46 46.30
CA GLU A 163 -1.20 -12.15 46.07
C GLU A 163 -1.00 -11.86 44.57
N PRO A 164 -1.37 -10.66 44.10
CA PRO A 164 -1.15 -10.26 42.71
C PRO A 164 0.31 -9.84 42.49
N ILE A 165 0.96 -10.46 41.52
CA ILE A 165 2.32 -10.15 41.06
C ILE A 165 2.25 -9.65 39.63
N GLY A 166 2.79 -8.46 39.38
CA GLY A 166 2.92 -7.87 38.06
C GLY A 166 4.20 -8.26 37.34
N VAL A 167 4.12 -8.45 36.02
CA VAL A 167 5.28 -8.65 35.15
C VAL A 167 5.15 -7.70 33.96
N ALA A 168 6.21 -6.96 33.64
CA ALA A 168 6.28 -6.04 32.51
C ALA A 168 7.52 -6.28 31.64
N PHE A 169 7.31 -6.20 30.33
CA PHE A 169 8.31 -6.28 29.29
C PHE A 169 8.42 -4.92 28.58
N PHE A 170 9.65 -4.47 28.36
CA PHE A 170 9.97 -3.18 27.78
C PHE A 170 10.79 -3.38 26.52
N PHE A 171 10.30 -2.85 25.40
CA PHE A 171 10.98 -2.89 24.11
C PHE A 171 11.35 -1.45 23.72
N ASP A 172 12.64 -1.19 23.52
CA ASP A 172 13.10 0.08 22.95
C ASP A 172 12.87 0.05 21.44
N ILE A 173 11.92 0.86 20.97
CA ILE A 173 11.55 0.96 19.55
C ILE A 173 11.98 2.30 18.94
N THR A 174 12.93 2.98 19.59
CA THR A 174 13.38 4.32 19.20
C THR A 174 13.98 4.32 17.79
N ALA A 175 14.78 3.31 17.46
CA ALA A 175 15.41 3.18 16.14
C ALA A 175 14.38 2.92 15.03
N GLU A 176 13.40 2.05 15.29
CA GLU A 176 12.31 1.72 14.38
C GLU A 176 11.42 2.94 14.15
N ARG A 177 11.12 3.70 15.20
CA ARG A 177 10.33 4.93 15.08
C ARG A 177 11.08 6.01 14.31
N HIS A 178 12.35 6.25 14.61
CA HIS A 178 13.16 7.19 13.83
C HIS A 178 13.36 6.73 12.39
N PHE A 179 13.43 5.43 12.13
CA PHE A 179 13.45 4.88 10.78
C PHE A 179 12.13 5.17 10.05
N LEU A 180 10.98 4.94 10.68
CA LEU A 180 9.65 5.27 10.13
C LEU A 180 9.45 6.78 9.90
N GLU A 181 9.96 7.62 10.80
CA GLU A 181 9.93 9.09 10.68
C GLU A 181 10.83 9.57 9.53
N LYS A 182 12.07 9.09 9.46
CA LYS A 182 12.99 9.37 8.35
C LYS A 182 12.48 8.84 7.01
N MET A 183 11.77 7.71 7.01
CA MET A 183 11.05 7.23 5.82
C MET A 183 9.97 8.25 5.40
N GLY A 184 9.21 8.82 6.34
CA GLY A 184 8.19 9.84 6.07
C GLY A 184 8.71 11.06 5.29
N ASP A 185 9.95 11.48 5.57
CA ASP A 185 10.60 12.60 4.87
C ASP A 185 11.07 12.21 3.46
N ILE A 186 11.57 10.99 3.26
CA ILE A 186 11.94 10.46 1.93
C ILE A 186 10.71 10.32 1.02
N TYR A 187 9.55 9.99 1.58
CA TYR A 187 8.27 9.84 0.86
C TYR A 187 7.48 11.14 0.69
N SER A 188 8.03 12.30 1.06
CA SER A 188 7.38 13.60 0.90
C SER A 188 7.83 14.36 -0.34
N TYR A 189 8.93 13.92 -0.98
CA TYR A 189 9.53 14.57 -2.13
C TYR A 189 9.70 13.60 -3.28
N ASP A 190 9.56 14.10 -4.50
CA ASP A 190 9.82 13.35 -5.71
C ASP A 190 11.34 13.08 -5.87
N PRO A 191 11.76 11.82 -6.13
CA PRO A 191 13.17 11.45 -6.14
C PRO A 191 13.95 12.10 -7.30
N ILE A 192 13.28 12.39 -8.42
CA ILE A 192 13.89 12.96 -9.62
C ILE A 192 14.10 14.47 -9.43
N THR A 193 13.01 15.20 -9.17
CA THR A 193 12.96 16.66 -9.18
C THR A 193 13.22 17.31 -7.83
N ARG A 194 13.15 16.53 -6.73
CA ARG A 194 13.21 17.00 -5.35
C ARG A 194 12.17 18.09 -5.06
N LEU A 195 11.05 18.10 -5.78
CA LEU A 195 9.87 18.88 -5.43
C LEU A 195 9.03 18.10 -4.42
N PRO A 196 8.24 18.77 -3.56
CA PRO A 196 7.19 18.10 -2.80
C PRO A 196 6.30 17.28 -3.75
N ASN A 197 5.96 16.05 -3.37
CA ASN A 197 5.22 15.15 -4.25
C ASN A 197 3.69 15.37 -4.18
N PHE A 198 2.93 14.53 -4.90
CA PHE A 198 1.49 14.66 -4.98
C PHE A 198 0.79 14.53 -3.63
N LYS A 199 1.28 13.63 -2.76
CA LYS A 199 0.76 13.50 -1.40
C LYS A 199 0.90 14.82 -0.62
N LYS A 200 2.05 15.49 -0.72
CA LYS A 200 2.24 16.83 -0.12
C LYS A 200 1.31 17.88 -0.74
N ALA A 201 1.01 17.80 -2.03
CA ALA A 201 0.03 18.68 -2.66
C ALA A 201 -1.37 18.49 -2.06
N LEU A 202 -1.81 17.24 -1.87
CA LEU A 202 -3.10 16.91 -1.26
C LEU A 202 -3.17 17.39 0.20
N GLU A 203 -2.14 17.11 1.01
CA GLU A 203 -2.04 17.58 2.39
C GLU A 203 -2.12 19.11 2.47
N PHE A 204 -1.42 19.80 1.56
CA PHE A 204 -1.41 21.26 1.49
C PHE A 204 -2.78 21.83 1.12
N ILE A 205 -3.43 21.28 0.09
CA ILE A 205 -4.79 21.69 -0.34
C ILE A 205 -5.80 21.46 0.78
N GLU A 206 -5.77 20.31 1.45
CA GLU A 206 -6.64 20.02 2.58
C GLU A 206 -6.46 21.02 3.72
N ASN A 207 -5.21 21.40 4.03
CA ASN A 207 -4.95 22.40 5.06
C ASN A 207 -5.49 23.78 4.67
N LEU A 208 -5.29 24.21 3.42
CA LEU A 208 -5.85 25.46 2.89
C LEU A 208 -7.39 25.48 2.96
N ARG A 209 -8.03 24.36 2.62
CA ARG A 209 -9.50 24.20 2.68
C ARG A 209 -10.01 24.26 4.12
N LYS A 210 -9.36 23.57 5.06
CA LYS A 210 -9.68 23.65 6.50
C LYS A 210 -9.59 25.08 7.03
N GLN A 211 -8.63 25.85 6.53
CA GLN A 211 -8.47 27.27 6.83
C GLN A 211 -9.40 28.19 6.00
N ARG A 212 -10.22 27.64 5.10
CA ARG A 212 -11.08 28.36 4.14
C ARG A 212 -10.32 29.41 3.33
N ARG A 213 -9.03 29.20 3.06
CA ARG A 213 -8.22 30.12 2.25
C ARG A 213 -8.60 29.99 0.78
N LYS A 214 -8.70 31.12 0.07
CA LYS A 214 -8.82 31.15 -1.39
C LYS A 214 -7.50 30.75 -2.03
N PHE A 215 -7.56 29.95 -3.09
CA PHE A 215 -6.38 29.54 -3.85
C PHE A 215 -6.75 29.09 -5.26
N ILE A 216 -5.75 29.12 -6.15
CA ILE A 216 -5.84 28.67 -7.54
C ILE A 216 -4.94 27.47 -7.71
N VAL A 217 -5.41 26.43 -8.39
CA VAL A 217 -4.65 25.23 -8.73
C VAL A 217 -4.49 25.18 -10.24
N GLY A 218 -3.24 25.08 -10.70
CA GLY A 218 -2.89 24.81 -12.08
C GLY A 218 -2.16 23.48 -12.19
N ILE A 219 -2.64 22.57 -13.04
CA ILE A 219 -1.89 21.38 -13.44
C ILE A 219 -1.18 21.71 -14.76
N VAL A 220 0.14 21.50 -14.78
CA VAL A 220 1.01 21.69 -15.95
C VAL A 220 1.44 20.32 -16.42
N ASP A 221 1.32 20.05 -17.71
CA ASP A 221 1.67 18.78 -18.33
C ASP A 221 2.61 19.03 -19.51
N ILE A 222 3.74 18.32 -19.57
CA ILE A 222 4.72 18.48 -20.65
C ILE A 222 4.23 17.69 -21.86
N ASP A 223 3.85 18.39 -22.91
CA ASP A 223 3.22 17.78 -24.07
C ASP A 223 4.15 16.77 -24.75
N LYS A 224 3.62 15.57 -25.03
CA LYS A 224 4.32 14.45 -25.67
C LYS A 224 5.65 14.07 -25.01
N PHE A 225 5.76 14.20 -23.69
CA PHE A 225 7.00 13.85 -22.98
C PHE A 225 7.47 12.41 -23.22
N TYR A 226 6.54 11.47 -23.42
CA TYR A 226 6.85 10.08 -23.78
C TYR A 226 7.72 9.97 -25.05
N VAL A 227 7.59 10.88 -26.01
CA VAL A 227 8.41 10.89 -27.24
C VAL A 227 9.87 11.13 -26.91
N ILE A 228 10.15 11.97 -25.90
CA ILE A 228 11.50 12.27 -25.44
C ILE A 228 12.10 11.03 -24.78
N ASN A 229 11.36 10.38 -23.89
CA ASN A 229 11.81 9.14 -23.25
C ASN A 229 12.09 8.06 -24.29
N ASN A 230 11.16 7.84 -25.23
CA ASN A 230 11.29 6.80 -26.24
C ASN A 230 12.42 7.07 -27.24
N SER A 231 12.71 8.35 -27.55
CA SER A 231 13.72 8.70 -28.54
C SER A 231 15.13 8.89 -27.96
N LEU A 232 15.24 9.28 -26.68
CA LEU A 232 16.50 9.72 -26.06
C LEU A 232 16.81 9.02 -24.73
N GLY A 233 15.97 8.07 -24.30
CA GLY A 233 16.11 7.29 -23.09
C GLY A 233 15.58 7.98 -21.83
N ILE A 234 15.22 7.17 -20.83
CA ILE A 234 14.65 7.61 -19.56
C ILE A 234 15.57 8.56 -18.80
N GLU A 235 16.88 8.32 -18.78
CA GLU A 235 17.84 9.20 -18.10
C GLU A 235 17.84 10.64 -18.64
N THR A 236 17.64 10.78 -19.96
CA THR A 236 17.50 12.08 -20.62
C THR A 236 16.20 12.76 -20.20
N GLY A 237 15.10 12.01 -20.14
CA GLY A 237 13.83 12.45 -19.57
C GLY A 237 13.99 12.99 -18.15
N ASP A 238 14.60 12.21 -17.26
CA ASP A 238 14.84 12.59 -15.86
C ASP A 238 15.69 13.85 -15.73
N LYS A 239 16.69 14.02 -16.61
CA LYS A 239 17.48 15.25 -16.68
C LYS A 239 16.62 16.45 -17.08
N ILE A 240 15.75 16.29 -18.06
CA ILE A 240 14.82 17.33 -18.51
C ILE A 240 13.83 17.70 -17.41
N LEU A 241 13.25 16.71 -16.72
CA LEU A 241 12.35 16.91 -15.60
C LEU A 241 13.01 17.68 -14.46
N ARG A 242 14.27 17.34 -14.11
CA ARG A 242 15.09 18.09 -13.15
C ARG A 242 15.30 19.53 -13.58
N MET A 243 15.64 19.76 -14.84
CA MET A 243 15.84 21.10 -15.39
C MET A 243 14.55 21.92 -15.38
N PHE A 244 13.43 21.32 -15.77
CA PHE A 244 12.12 21.96 -15.77
C PHE A 244 11.69 22.35 -14.36
N ALA A 245 11.79 21.42 -13.41
CA ALA A 245 11.52 21.66 -12.00
C ALA A 245 12.38 22.79 -11.41
N ASN A 246 13.68 22.80 -11.72
CA ASN A 246 14.59 23.86 -11.27
C ASN A 246 14.24 25.22 -11.85
N ARG A 247 13.83 25.28 -13.12
CA ARG A 247 13.37 26.53 -13.74
C ARG A 247 12.05 27.00 -13.15
N LEU A 248 11.09 26.10 -12.92
CA LEU A 248 9.86 26.40 -12.19
C LEU A 248 10.16 26.99 -10.81
N LYS A 249 10.96 26.30 -9.98
CA LYS A 249 11.36 26.80 -8.65
C LYS A 249 11.94 28.21 -8.72
N ARG A 250 12.75 28.51 -9.74
CA ARG A 250 13.37 29.84 -9.92
C ARG A 250 12.39 30.93 -10.35
N SER A 251 11.42 30.63 -11.21
CA SER A 251 10.44 31.62 -11.69
C SER A 251 9.33 31.92 -10.68
N PHE A 252 9.11 31.04 -9.72
CA PHE A 252 8.05 31.14 -8.71
C PHE A 252 8.60 31.32 -7.27
N ARG A 253 9.78 31.96 -7.10
CA ARG A 253 10.45 32.17 -5.78
C ARG A 253 9.74 33.15 -4.83
N THR A 254 8.42 33.22 -4.81
CA THR A 254 7.67 34.06 -3.86
C THR A 254 6.82 33.19 -2.94
N ASP A 255 6.50 33.70 -1.76
CA ASP A 255 5.63 33.03 -0.78
C ASP A 255 4.14 32.99 -1.21
N SER A 256 3.87 33.26 -2.49
CA SER A 256 2.54 33.20 -3.09
C SER A 256 2.35 31.96 -3.96
N TYR A 257 3.42 31.21 -4.27
CA TYR A 257 3.36 30.05 -5.14
C TYR A 257 4.00 28.82 -4.52
N TRP A 258 3.32 27.68 -4.65
CA TRP A 258 3.82 26.38 -4.26
C TRP A 258 3.84 25.46 -5.47
N ILE A 259 4.94 24.75 -5.65
CA ILE A 259 5.15 23.85 -6.78
C ILE A 259 5.29 22.44 -6.25
N PHE A 260 4.54 21.51 -6.82
CA PHE A 260 4.56 20.11 -6.50
C PHE A 260 4.77 19.27 -7.76
N ARG A 261 5.34 18.10 -7.57
CA ARG A 261 5.39 17.06 -8.60
C ARG A 261 4.19 16.14 -8.43
N MET A 262 3.37 15.98 -9.48
CA MET A 262 2.18 15.13 -9.44
C MET A 262 2.55 13.68 -9.75
N ILE A 263 2.65 13.34 -11.04
CA ILE A 263 3.02 12.01 -11.55
C ILE A 263 3.58 12.19 -12.96
N SER A 264 4.43 11.25 -13.43
CA SER A 264 4.99 11.23 -14.79
C SER A 264 5.65 12.55 -15.22
N ASP A 265 4.96 13.38 -15.98
CA ASP A 265 5.40 14.62 -16.60
C ASP A 265 4.55 15.82 -16.13
N LYS A 266 3.64 15.58 -15.18
CA LYS A 266 2.73 16.58 -14.61
C LYS A 266 3.30 17.25 -13.36
N PHE A 267 3.04 18.55 -13.24
CA PHE A 267 3.37 19.39 -12.10
C PHE A 267 2.12 20.12 -11.63
N ILE A 268 2.05 20.43 -10.33
CA ILE A 268 0.98 21.25 -9.77
C ILE A 268 1.59 22.57 -9.31
N ILE A 269 0.94 23.67 -9.67
CA ILE A 269 1.25 25.02 -9.20
C ILE A 269 0.03 25.50 -8.42
N ILE A 270 0.23 25.85 -7.15
CA ILE A 270 -0.81 26.44 -6.30
C ILE A 270 -0.45 27.90 -6.06
N SER A 271 -1.36 28.80 -6.40
CA SER A 271 -1.22 30.23 -6.08
C SER A 271 -2.15 30.61 -4.93
N LEU A 272 -1.59 31.25 -3.90
CA LEU A 272 -2.34 31.91 -2.83
C LEU A 272 -2.40 33.43 -3.04
N ASN A 273 -2.05 33.90 -4.24
CA ASN A 273 -2.17 35.31 -4.57
C ASN A 273 -3.65 35.70 -4.69
N ASN A 274 -4.12 36.51 -3.76
CA ASN A 274 -5.51 36.96 -3.69
C ASN A 274 -5.71 38.40 -4.21
N GLU A 275 -4.64 39.05 -4.69
CA GLU A 275 -4.71 40.43 -5.21
C GLU A 275 -5.26 40.49 -6.63
N LYS A 276 -5.12 39.39 -7.40
CA LYS A 276 -5.57 39.26 -8.78
C LYS A 276 -6.85 38.43 -8.86
N ASN A 277 -7.69 38.71 -9.85
CA ASN A 277 -8.78 37.79 -10.18
C ASN A 277 -8.23 36.51 -10.83
N LEU A 278 -9.08 35.48 -10.94
CA LEU A 278 -8.70 34.16 -11.43
C LEU A 278 -7.99 34.20 -12.80
N SER A 279 -8.56 34.94 -13.76
CA SER A 279 -8.04 35.00 -15.13
C SER A 279 -6.66 35.67 -15.19
N GLU A 280 -6.48 36.77 -14.45
CA GLU A 280 -5.19 37.49 -14.38
C GLU A 280 -4.08 36.66 -13.74
N GLU A 281 -4.41 35.93 -12.67
CA GLU A 281 -3.45 35.07 -11.99
C GLU A 281 -3.09 33.84 -12.84
N VAL A 282 -4.08 33.24 -13.52
CA VAL A 282 -3.84 32.18 -14.51
C VAL A 282 -2.93 32.67 -15.64
N SER A 283 -3.21 33.84 -16.22
CA SER A 283 -2.37 34.45 -17.26
C SER A 283 -0.94 34.71 -16.75
N THR A 284 -0.79 35.11 -15.49
CA THR A 284 0.51 35.30 -14.84
C THR A 284 1.29 33.98 -14.75
N ILE A 285 0.63 32.89 -14.30
CA ILE A 285 1.25 31.57 -14.19
C ILE A 285 1.68 31.06 -15.57
N VAL A 286 0.79 31.11 -16.57
CA VAL A 286 1.06 30.68 -17.95
C VAL A 286 2.24 31.46 -18.53
N SER A 287 2.25 32.79 -18.38
CA SER A 287 3.32 33.65 -18.87
C SER A 287 4.68 33.34 -18.22
N LYS A 288 4.71 33.04 -16.92
CA LYS A 288 5.94 32.64 -16.20
C LYS A 288 6.47 31.30 -16.72
N VAL A 289 5.60 30.34 -17.00
CA VAL A 289 5.99 29.04 -17.55
C VAL A 289 6.43 29.17 -19.01
N LYS A 290 5.79 29.99 -19.84
CA LYS A 290 6.27 30.30 -21.20
C LYS A 290 7.70 30.81 -21.21
N LYS A 291 8.03 31.77 -20.35
CA LYS A 291 9.40 32.29 -20.20
C LYS A 291 10.43 31.22 -19.82
N ILE A 292 10.00 30.17 -19.10
CA ILE A 292 10.85 29.01 -18.79
C ILE A 292 11.15 28.18 -20.04
N LEU A 293 10.17 28.07 -20.94
CA LEU A 293 10.20 27.26 -22.15
C LEU A 293 10.92 27.94 -23.32
N GLU A 294 11.02 29.27 -23.33
CA GLU A 294 11.77 30.04 -24.34
C GLU A 294 13.24 29.59 -24.47
N LYS A 295 13.85 29.11 -23.39
CA LYS A 295 15.22 28.58 -23.41
C LYS A 295 15.20 27.08 -23.67
N PRO A 296 16.03 26.54 -24.58
CA PRO A 296 16.08 25.10 -24.80
C PRO A 296 16.60 24.34 -23.58
N PHE A 297 16.19 23.08 -23.45
CA PHE A 297 16.68 22.14 -22.46
C PHE A 297 17.85 21.36 -23.05
N LYS A 298 19.05 21.58 -22.51
CA LYS A 298 20.29 20.94 -22.95
C LYS A 298 20.46 19.57 -22.28
N ALA A 299 20.16 18.50 -23.02
CA ALA A 299 20.33 17.12 -22.57
C ALA A 299 20.83 16.24 -23.73
N ALA A 300 21.61 15.21 -23.43
CA ALA A 300 22.22 14.32 -24.43
C ALA A 300 22.95 15.04 -25.59
N GLY A 301 23.60 16.19 -25.32
CA GLY A 301 24.29 16.99 -26.34
C GLY A 301 23.38 17.72 -27.33
N ARG A 302 22.06 17.73 -27.10
CA ARG A 302 21.05 18.36 -27.97
C ARG A 302 20.30 19.49 -27.25
N GLU A 303 19.71 20.38 -28.04
CA GLU A 303 18.77 21.40 -27.58
C GLU A 303 17.34 20.91 -27.79
N ILE A 304 16.58 20.77 -26.70
CA ILE A 304 15.21 20.23 -26.72
C ILE A 304 14.25 21.35 -26.33
N PHE A 305 13.24 21.58 -27.17
CA PHE A 305 12.16 22.52 -26.89
C PHE A 305 10.95 21.75 -26.36
N LEU A 306 10.41 22.21 -25.24
CA LEU A 306 9.25 21.60 -24.61
C LEU A 306 8.03 22.48 -24.86
N ASN A 307 6.89 21.83 -25.08
CA ASN A 307 5.58 22.46 -25.00
C ASN A 307 4.89 21.96 -23.74
N VAL A 308 3.95 22.74 -23.23
CA VAL A 308 3.15 22.35 -22.06
C VAL A 308 1.69 22.70 -22.30
N LYS A 309 0.82 21.97 -21.61
CA LYS A 309 -0.61 22.24 -21.52
C LYS A 309 -0.98 22.51 -20.07
N PHE A 310 -2.03 23.30 -19.86
CA PHE A 310 -2.50 23.62 -18.52
C PHE A 310 -3.99 23.38 -18.33
N GLY A 311 -4.36 22.97 -17.12
CA GLY A 311 -5.72 23.03 -16.63
C GLY A 311 -5.77 23.74 -15.29
N PHE A 312 -6.69 24.68 -15.13
CA PHE A 312 -6.81 25.49 -13.92
C PHE A 312 -8.15 25.30 -13.23
N SER A 313 -8.18 25.46 -11.91
CA SER A 313 -9.39 25.60 -11.11
C SER A 313 -9.09 26.47 -9.88
N SER A 314 -10.12 26.80 -9.09
CA SER A 314 -10.01 27.73 -7.97
C SER A 314 -10.94 27.33 -6.83
N TYR A 315 -10.51 27.58 -5.60
CA TYR A 315 -11.32 27.42 -4.41
C TYR A 315 -11.65 28.80 -3.81
N PRO A 316 -12.90 29.04 -3.35
CA PRO A 316 -14.03 28.11 -3.30
C PRO A 316 -14.91 28.07 -4.56
N GLU A 317 -14.63 28.89 -5.57
CA GLU A 317 -15.46 29.10 -6.77
C GLU A 317 -15.81 27.80 -7.51
N HIS A 318 -14.84 26.89 -7.64
CA HIS A 318 -15.03 25.59 -8.28
C HIS A 318 -15.31 24.46 -7.28
N GLY A 319 -15.54 24.77 -6.01
CA GLY A 319 -15.85 23.78 -4.97
C GLY A 319 -14.65 22.94 -4.52
N ASP A 320 -14.93 21.82 -3.88
CA ASP A 320 -13.93 21.06 -3.12
C ASP A 320 -13.00 20.20 -3.99
N ALA A 321 -13.47 19.72 -5.14
CA ALA A 321 -12.74 18.84 -6.05
C ALA A 321 -11.81 19.61 -7.02
N VAL A 322 -11.07 20.60 -6.51
CA VAL A 322 -10.23 21.50 -7.32
C VAL A 322 -9.22 20.78 -8.21
N LEU A 323 -8.52 19.75 -7.72
CA LEU A 323 -7.55 19.00 -8.51
C LEU A 323 -8.21 18.24 -9.65
N THR A 324 -9.30 17.52 -9.37
CA THR A 324 -10.09 16.82 -10.39
C THR A 324 -10.57 17.78 -11.46
N LYS A 325 -11.07 18.97 -11.07
CA LYS A 325 -11.56 19.99 -11.99
C LYS A 325 -10.46 20.62 -12.84
N ALA A 326 -9.29 20.87 -12.25
CA ALA A 326 -8.12 21.31 -13.01
C ALA A 326 -7.67 20.23 -14.01
N GLU A 327 -7.77 18.95 -13.65
CA GLU A 327 -7.46 17.84 -14.55
C GLU A 327 -8.47 17.70 -15.69
N VAL A 328 -9.77 17.92 -15.44
CA VAL A 328 -10.78 18.02 -16.49
C VAL A 328 -10.40 19.12 -17.48
N ALA A 329 -10.12 20.33 -16.98
CA ALA A 329 -9.73 21.45 -17.82
C ALA A 329 -8.45 21.16 -18.63
N LEU A 330 -7.47 20.47 -18.04
CA LEU A 330 -6.23 20.08 -18.72
C LEU A 330 -6.50 19.11 -19.87
N ASN A 331 -7.30 18.07 -19.63
CA ASN A 331 -7.61 17.07 -20.65
C ASN A 331 -8.39 17.71 -21.80
N THR A 332 -9.38 18.56 -21.51
CA THR A 332 -10.09 19.28 -22.55
C THR A 332 -9.18 20.23 -23.33
N ALA A 333 -8.19 20.86 -22.68
CA ALA A 333 -7.20 21.69 -23.38
C ALA A 333 -6.31 20.87 -24.33
N LYS A 334 -6.01 19.62 -23.98
CA LYS A 334 -5.29 18.68 -24.86
C LYS A 334 -6.12 18.31 -26.09
N GLU A 335 -7.40 18.01 -25.89
CA GLU A 335 -8.34 17.63 -26.96
C GLU A 335 -8.64 18.80 -27.91
N SER A 336 -8.92 19.99 -27.38
CA SER A 336 -9.23 21.18 -28.17
C SER A 336 -8.00 21.81 -28.83
N GLY A 337 -6.80 21.38 -28.45
CA GLY A 337 -5.54 22.02 -28.84
C GLY A 337 -5.28 23.36 -28.12
N SER A 338 -6.17 23.81 -27.23
CA SER A 338 -5.97 25.02 -26.43
C SER A 338 -4.71 24.92 -25.58
N GLU A 339 -4.05 26.04 -25.33
CA GLU A 339 -2.84 26.06 -24.50
C GLU A 339 -3.16 25.83 -23.02
N TYR A 340 -4.21 26.47 -22.55
CA TYR A 340 -4.74 26.29 -21.22
C TYR A 340 -6.26 26.41 -21.23
N LEU A 341 -6.91 25.79 -20.25
CA LEU A 341 -8.29 26.09 -19.91
C LEU A 341 -8.42 26.33 -18.41
N ILE A 342 -9.32 27.23 -18.06
CA ILE A 342 -9.82 27.38 -16.69
C ILE A 342 -11.09 26.56 -16.62
N PHE A 343 -11.19 25.69 -15.63
CA PHE A 343 -12.40 24.92 -15.38
C PHE A 343 -13.60 25.85 -15.36
N SER A 344 -14.63 25.49 -16.10
CA SER A 344 -15.94 26.10 -16.07
C SER A 344 -16.97 24.97 -16.01
N ARG A 345 -18.19 25.27 -15.56
CA ARG A 345 -19.22 24.22 -15.52
C ARG A 345 -19.58 23.73 -16.92
N GLU A 346 -19.37 24.55 -17.95
CA GLU A 346 -19.51 24.19 -19.36
C GLU A 346 -18.47 23.16 -19.83
N LEU A 347 -17.26 23.16 -19.23
CA LEU A 347 -16.26 22.10 -19.42
C LEU A 347 -16.63 20.81 -18.66
N GLU A 348 -17.40 20.92 -17.58
CA GLU A 348 -18.02 19.76 -16.90
C GLU A 348 -19.19 19.18 -17.72
N THR A 349 -19.77 19.97 -18.63
CA THR A 349 -20.87 19.63 -19.54
C THR A 349 -20.47 19.71 -21.02
N SER A 350 -19.35 19.11 -21.42
CA SER A 350 -19.21 18.76 -22.84
C SER A 350 -20.37 17.83 -23.20
N GLY A 351 -21.08 18.11 -24.30
CA GLY A 351 -22.21 17.29 -24.76
C GLY A 351 -21.83 15.82 -24.84
N GLU A 352 -20.58 15.53 -25.20
CA GLU A 352 -20.00 14.20 -25.28
C GLU A 352 -19.92 13.49 -23.91
N ILE A 353 -19.48 14.15 -22.83
CA ILE A 353 -19.42 13.51 -21.49
C ILE A 353 -20.82 13.25 -20.95
N LEU A 354 -21.75 14.19 -21.16
CA LEU A 354 -23.15 13.99 -20.78
C LEU A 354 -23.81 12.88 -21.60
N GLU A 355 -23.48 12.77 -22.88
CA GLU A 355 -23.94 11.70 -23.75
C GLU A 355 -23.38 10.34 -23.33
N ILE A 356 -22.08 10.24 -23.08
CA ILE A 356 -21.44 9.03 -22.54
C ILE A 356 -22.06 8.64 -21.20
N LEU A 357 -22.25 9.59 -20.28
CA LEU A 357 -22.90 9.33 -19.00
C LEU A 357 -24.35 8.85 -19.18
N LYS A 358 -25.10 9.44 -20.10
CA LYS A 358 -26.47 9.03 -20.44
C LYS A 358 -26.47 7.61 -21.00
N GLN A 359 -25.57 7.28 -21.92
CA GLN A 359 -25.43 5.94 -22.50
C GLN A 359 -25.06 4.90 -21.45
N ILE A 360 -24.10 5.18 -20.56
CA ILE A 360 -23.72 4.29 -19.45
C ILE A 360 -24.90 4.06 -18.50
N LYS A 361 -25.62 5.13 -18.12
CA LYS A 361 -26.81 5.01 -17.25
C LYS A 361 -27.93 4.22 -17.93
N ASP A 362 -28.12 4.40 -19.23
CA ASP A 362 -29.12 3.65 -20.00
C ASP A 362 -28.73 2.18 -20.11
N ASP A 363 -27.45 1.86 -20.33
CA ASP A 363 -26.96 0.47 -20.33
C ASP A 363 -27.11 -0.18 -18.96
N LEU A 364 -26.82 0.54 -17.88
CA LEU A 364 -27.02 0.05 -16.53
C LEU A 364 -28.50 -0.21 -16.24
N LYS A 365 -29.39 0.72 -16.61
CA LYS A 365 -30.84 0.59 -16.41
C LYS A 365 -31.44 -0.57 -17.21
N ASN A 366 -30.94 -0.81 -18.41
CA ASN A 366 -31.46 -1.83 -19.33
C ASN A 366 -30.65 -3.14 -19.32
N ASN A 367 -29.76 -3.34 -18.34
CA ASN A 367 -28.90 -4.54 -18.22
C ASN A 367 -28.09 -4.86 -19.50
N ARG A 368 -27.57 -3.84 -20.19
CA ARG A 368 -26.76 -3.98 -21.42
C ARG A 368 -25.26 -3.99 -21.19
N ILE A 369 -24.83 -3.79 -19.94
CA ILE A 369 -23.42 -4.01 -19.55
C ILE A 369 -23.18 -5.52 -19.53
N THR A 370 -22.22 -5.97 -20.34
CA THR A 370 -21.86 -7.39 -20.49
C THR A 370 -20.39 -7.60 -20.15
N VAL A 371 -19.98 -8.85 -19.96
CA VAL A 371 -18.60 -9.24 -19.64
C VAL A 371 -18.06 -10.12 -20.74
N PHE A 372 -16.90 -9.76 -21.27
CA PHE A 372 -16.15 -10.55 -22.24
C PHE A 372 -14.92 -11.11 -21.55
N PHE A 373 -14.42 -12.25 -22.02
CA PHE A 373 -13.37 -13.01 -21.37
C PHE A 373 -12.17 -13.10 -22.30
N GLN A 374 -11.01 -12.61 -21.84
CA GLN A 374 -9.75 -12.77 -22.56
C GLN A 374 -8.96 -13.93 -21.96
N PRO A 375 -8.48 -14.90 -22.77
CA PRO A 375 -7.77 -16.06 -22.24
C PRO A 375 -6.37 -15.71 -21.72
N LYS A 376 -6.02 -16.26 -20.56
CA LYS A 376 -4.65 -16.35 -20.03
C LYS A 376 -4.10 -17.74 -20.36
N VAL A 377 -3.11 -17.79 -21.25
CA VAL A 377 -2.53 -19.03 -21.79
C VAL A 377 -1.23 -19.36 -21.05
N ASP A 378 -1.07 -20.61 -20.65
CA ASP A 378 0.19 -21.13 -20.11
C ASP A 378 1.22 -21.23 -21.24
N LEU A 379 2.31 -20.47 -21.14
CA LEU A 379 3.29 -20.35 -22.22
C LEU A 379 4.16 -21.61 -22.38
N LYS A 380 4.11 -22.53 -21.43
CA LYS A 380 4.81 -23.82 -21.51
C LYS A 380 3.98 -24.87 -22.22
N THR A 381 2.67 -24.89 -21.96
CA THR A 381 1.78 -25.98 -22.41
C THR A 381 0.86 -25.58 -23.56
N GLY A 382 0.53 -24.30 -23.69
CA GLY A 382 -0.40 -23.75 -24.66
C GLY A 382 -1.87 -23.90 -24.27
N TYR A 383 -2.15 -24.38 -23.06
CA TYR A 383 -3.52 -24.49 -22.54
C TYR A 383 -3.93 -23.21 -21.82
N ILE A 384 -5.22 -22.88 -21.90
CA ILE A 384 -5.81 -21.79 -21.12
C ILE A 384 -5.83 -22.21 -19.64
N LYS A 385 -5.30 -21.34 -18.77
CA LYS A 385 -5.30 -21.52 -17.30
C LYS A 385 -6.17 -20.52 -16.57
N GLY A 386 -6.47 -19.39 -17.20
CA GLY A 386 -7.27 -18.33 -16.62
C GLY A 386 -8.01 -17.53 -17.68
N ALA A 387 -8.86 -16.63 -17.23
CA ALA A 387 -9.45 -15.60 -18.06
C ALA A 387 -9.43 -14.26 -17.33
N GLU A 388 -9.25 -13.16 -18.05
CA GLU A 388 -9.57 -11.83 -17.54
C GLU A 388 -10.99 -11.44 -17.98
N ALA A 389 -11.82 -11.05 -17.01
CA ALA A 389 -13.17 -10.55 -17.21
C ALA A 389 -13.14 -9.05 -17.49
N LEU A 390 -13.50 -8.67 -18.71
CA LEU A 390 -13.49 -7.30 -19.19
C LEU A 390 -14.90 -6.81 -19.50
N MET A 391 -15.26 -5.66 -18.91
CA MET A 391 -16.53 -4.99 -19.17
C MET A 391 -16.68 -4.61 -20.65
N ARG A 392 -17.89 -4.76 -21.18
CA ARG A 392 -18.36 -4.18 -22.44
C ARG A 392 -19.66 -3.44 -22.23
N CYS A 393 -19.74 -2.23 -22.77
CA CYS A 393 -20.96 -1.43 -22.85
C CYS A 393 -21.01 -0.73 -24.21
N SER A 394 -22.05 0.07 -24.46
CA SER A 394 -22.22 0.82 -25.72
C SER A 394 -21.06 1.77 -26.02
N VAL A 395 -20.41 2.29 -24.98
CA VAL A 395 -19.24 3.17 -25.07
C VAL A 395 -17.96 2.35 -24.87
N PRO A 396 -16.89 2.58 -25.65
CA PRO A 396 -15.60 1.92 -25.41
C PRO A 396 -15.11 2.12 -23.96
N PRO A 397 -14.64 1.06 -23.27
CA PRO A 397 -14.20 1.15 -21.87
C PRO A 397 -13.19 2.27 -21.59
N ALA A 398 -12.26 2.53 -22.52
CA ALA A 398 -11.28 3.61 -22.39
C ALA A 398 -11.91 5.01 -22.27
N GLN A 399 -13.10 5.22 -22.83
CA GLN A 399 -13.87 6.47 -22.69
C GLN A 399 -14.86 6.40 -21.53
N ALA A 400 -15.42 5.21 -21.28
CA ALA A 400 -16.44 5.02 -20.25
C ALA A 400 -15.86 5.05 -18.82
N ILE A 401 -14.72 4.39 -18.58
CA ILE A 401 -14.10 4.26 -17.24
C ILE A 401 -13.78 5.62 -16.61
N PRO A 402 -13.18 6.61 -17.32
CA PRO A 402 -12.97 7.95 -16.76
C PRO A 402 -14.27 8.63 -16.32
N VAL A 403 -15.35 8.47 -17.10
CA VAL A 403 -16.67 9.03 -16.78
C VAL A 403 -17.29 8.30 -15.58
N MET A 404 -17.25 6.96 -15.57
CA MET A 404 -17.73 6.15 -14.44
C MET A 404 -17.02 6.52 -13.14
N THR A 405 -15.70 6.72 -13.20
CA THR A 405 -14.88 7.15 -12.06
C THR A 405 -15.33 8.52 -11.56
N ARG A 406 -15.46 9.49 -12.47
CA ARG A 406 -15.86 10.87 -12.15
C ARG A 406 -17.23 10.94 -11.48
N TYR A 407 -18.19 10.14 -11.93
CA TYR A 407 -19.56 10.16 -11.44
C TYR A 407 -19.87 9.06 -10.41
N GLY A 408 -18.85 8.36 -9.89
CA GLY A 408 -19.00 7.38 -8.81
C GLY A 408 -19.78 6.11 -9.19
N LEU A 409 -19.80 5.74 -10.48
CA LEU A 409 -20.52 4.56 -10.98
C LEU A 409 -19.70 3.26 -10.90
N LEU A 410 -18.39 3.34 -10.63
CA LEU A 410 -17.51 2.17 -10.59
C LEU A 410 -17.91 1.14 -9.55
N PHE A 411 -18.48 1.55 -8.41
CA PHE A 411 -18.89 0.60 -7.37
C PHE A 411 -20.04 -0.31 -7.84
N ASP A 412 -21.10 0.28 -8.40
CA ASP A 412 -22.28 -0.47 -8.85
C ASP A 412 -21.94 -1.36 -10.06
N ILE A 413 -21.20 -0.80 -11.02
CA ILE A 413 -20.80 -1.51 -12.23
C ILE A 413 -19.77 -2.60 -11.91
N GLY A 414 -18.80 -2.32 -11.03
CA GLY A 414 -17.82 -3.30 -10.57
C GLY A 414 -18.46 -4.48 -9.87
N ASN A 415 -19.49 -4.25 -9.05
CA ASN A 415 -20.27 -5.33 -8.44
C ASN A 415 -21.02 -6.18 -9.49
N LEU A 416 -21.57 -5.55 -10.53
CA LEU A 416 -22.25 -6.26 -11.62
C LEU A 416 -21.26 -7.15 -12.39
N ILE A 417 -20.09 -6.61 -12.74
CA ILE A 417 -19.02 -7.35 -13.42
C ILE A 417 -18.57 -8.53 -12.57
N LEU A 418 -18.33 -8.31 -11.28
CA LEU A 418 -17.91 -9.35 -10.34
C LEU A 418 -18.95 -10.48 -10.23
N SER A 419 -20.23 -10.15 -10.01
CA SER A 419 -21.30 -11.16 -9.94
C SER A 419 -21.46 -11.92 -11.26
N SER A 420 -21.33 -11.26 -12.41
CA SER A 420 -21.35 -11.95 -13.71
C SER A 420 -20.15 -12.88 -13.87
N SER A 421 -18.96 -12.44 -13.47
CA SER A 421 -17.72 -13.20 -13.58
C SER A 421 -17.72 -14.44 -12.68
N LEU A 422 -18.23 -14.31 -11.45
CA LEU A 422 -18.40 -15.43 -10.52
C LEU A 422 -19.38 -16.47 -11.08
N ARG A 423 -20.50 -16.02 -11.67
CA ARG A 423 -21.47 -16.92 -12.31
C ARG A 423 -20.83 -17.71 -13.45
N THR A 424 -20.11 -17.04 -14.35
CA THR A 424 -19.42 -17.73 -15.46
C THR A 424 -18.35 -18.67 -14.93
N LEU A 425 -17.55 -18.25 -13.94
CA LEU A 425 -16.55 -19.11 -13.30
C LEU A 425 -17.18 -20.38 -12.72
N LYS A 426 -18.29 -20.25 -11.97
CA LYS A 426 -19.02 -21.40 -11.42
C LYS A 426 -19.40 -22.40 -12.52
N ASN A 427 -20.05 -21.92 -13.58
CA ASN A 427 -20.50 -22.80 -14.67
C ASN A 427 -19.31 -23.54 -15.31
N LEU A 428 -18.18 -22.85 -15.50
CA LEU A 428 -16.98 -23.47 -16.05
C LEU A 428 -16.38 -24.54 -15.12
N LEU A 429 -16.40 -24.32 -13.80
CA LEU A 429 -15.95 -25.30 -12.82
C LEU A 429 -16.86 -26.54 -12.78
N GLU A 430 -18.18 -26.35 -12.84
CA GLU A 430 -19.17 -27.45 -12.88
C GLU A 430 -19.04 -28.29 -14.15
N GLU A 431 -18.63 -27.69 -15.26
CA GLU A 431 -18.31 -28.39 -16.51
C GLU A 431 -16.94 -29.12 -16.48
N GLY A 432 -16.21 -29.02 -15.38
CA GLY A 432 -14.94 -29.71 -15.16
C GLY A 432 -13.71 -28.94 -15.67
N TYR A 433 -13.85 -27.68 -16.08
CA TYR A 433 -12.69 -26.86 -16.44
C TYR A 433 -11.96 -26.38 -15.18
N ASN A 434 -10.65 -26.56 -15.17
CA ASN A 434 -9.79 -26.11 -14.08
C ASN A 434 -9.19 -24.73 -14.40
N ILE A 435 -9.99 -23.66 -14.24
CA ILE A 435 -9.64 -22.30 -14.67
C ILE A 435 -9.78 -21.28 -13.53
N SER A 436 -8.97 -20.22 -13.57
CA SER A 436 -9.15 -19.03 -12.71
C SER A 436 -9.81 -17.87 -13.46
N MET A 437 -10.51 -17.01 -12.73
CA MET A 437 -11.14 -15.79 -13.25
C MET A 437 -10.50 -14.57 -12.61
N ALA A 438 -9.91 -13.70 -13.41
CA ALA A 438 -9.39 -12.42 -13.01
C ALA A 438 -10.41 -11.30 -13.23
N VAL A 439 -10.60 -10.46 -12.22
CA VAL A 439 -11.56 -9.34 -12.26
C VAL A 439 -10.87 -8.08 -11.74
N ASN A 440 -10.89 -7.02 -12.52
CA ASN A 440 -10.40 -5.70 -12.11
C ASN A 440 -11.20 -5.15 -10.94
N ILE A 441 -10.52 -4.66 -9.89
CA ILE A 441 -11.16 -4.05 -8.73
C ILE A 441 -10.68 -2.62 -8.52
N SER A 442 -11.63 -1.71 -8.33
CA SER A 442 -11.29 -0.31 -8.05
C SER A 442 -11.01 -0.08 -6.56
N ILE A 443 -10.20 0.94 -6.25
CA ILE A 443 -9.97 1.35 -4.86
C ILE A 443 -11.26 1.75 -4.12
N SER A 444 -12.25 2.28 -4.86
CA SER A 444 -13.54 2.66 -4.29
C SER A 444 -14.31 1.45 -3.73
N GLN A 445 -14.17 0.28 -4.35
CA GLN A 445 -14.74 -0.97 -3.84
C GLN A 445 -13.96 -1.49 -2.63
N LEU A 446 -12.63 -1.43 -2.66
CA LEU A 446 -11.79 -1.87 -1.54
C LEU A 446 -11.96 -1.03 -0.27
N LEU A 447 -12.35 0.24 -0.42
CA LEU A 447 -12.67 1.15 0.68
C LEU A 447 -14.09 0.99 1.22
N ASP A 448 -15.00 0.36 0.48
CA ASP A 448 -16.37 0.17 0.93
C ASP A 448 -16.45 -0.97 1.97
N PRO A 449 -16.89 -0.69 3.21
CA PRO A 449 -16.99 -1.72 4.25
C PRO A 449 -17.92 -2.88 3.90
N ARG A 450 -18.83 -2.70 2.93
CA ARG A 450 -19.80 -3.71 2.48
C ARG A 450 -19.23 -4.65 1.43
N PHE A 451 -18.14 -4.27 0.76
CA PHE A 451 -17.59 -5.03 -0.36
C PHE A 451 -17.14 -6.44 0.06
N LEU A 452 -16.28 -6.52 1.08
CA LEU A 452 -15.71 -7.79 1.50
C LEU A 452 -16.77 -8.79 2.01
N PRO A 453 -17.71 -8.42 2.90
CA PRO A 453 -18.79 -9.32 3.31
C PRO A 453 -19.64 -9.80 2.14
N LYS A 454 -19.96 -8.90 1.19
CA LYS A 454 -20.74 -9.25 0.00
C LYS A 454 -19.99 -10.23 -0.90
N LEU A 455 -18.70 -10.01 -1.15
CA LEU A 455 -17.90 -10.91 -1.97
C LEU A 455 -17.82 -12.30 -1.36
N LYS A 456 -17.56 -12.41 -0.05
CA LYS A 456 -17.55 -13.71 0.66
C LYS A 456 -18.89 -14.45 0.50
N TYR A 457 -19.99 -13.74 0.70
CA TYR A 457 -21.33 -14.30 0.50
C TYR A 457 -21.57 -14.80 -0.94
N GLU A 458 -21.16 -14.04 -1.96
CA GLU A 458 -21.32 -14.45 -3.36
C GLU A 458 -20.44 -15.66 -3.71
N ILE A 459 -19.21 -15.73 -3.21
CA ILE A 459 -18.31 -16.88 -3.38
C ILE A 459 -18.91 -18.14 -2.72
N GLU A 460 -19.33 -18.03 -1.47
CA GLU A 460 -19.94 -19.14 -0.69
C GLU A 460 -21.22 -19.64 -1.34
N LYS A 461 -22.12 -18.73 -1.72
CA LYS A 461 -23.37 -19.07 -2.39
C LYS A 461 -23.14 -19.75 -3.75
N ALA A 462 -22.08 -19.38 -4.44
CA ALA A 462 -21.71 -19.97 -5.71
C ALA A 462 -20.86 -21.25 -5.57
N GLU A 463 -20.45 -21.62 -4.35
CA GLU A 463 -19.55 -22.75 -4.06
C GLU A 463 -18.24 -22.69 -4.87
N ILE A 464 -17.74 -21.49 -5.11
CA ILE A 464 -16.50 -21.28 -5.86
C ILE A 464 -15.32 -21.42 -4.88
N PRO A 465 -14.29 -22.24 -5.18
CA PRO A 465 -13.07 -22.24 -4.39
C PRO A 465 -12.41 -20.85 -4.48
N PRO A 466 -12.18 -20.14 -3.35
CA PRO A 466 -11.69 -18.76 -3.35
C PRO A 466 -10.42 -18.55 -4.19
N GLU A 467 -9.54 -19.55 -4.26
CA GLU A 467 -8.28 -19.51 -5.00
C GLU A 467 -8.44 -19.49 -6.53
N LYS A 468 -9.67 -19.70 -7.03
CA LYS A 468 -10.04 -19.55 -8.45
C LYS A 468 -10.39 -18.11 -8.82
N LEU A 469 -10.70 -17.26 -7.84
CA LEU A 469 -10.90 -15.83 -8.07
C LEU A 469 -9.58 -15.10 -7.90
N ILE A 470 -9.24 -14.28 -8.90
CA ILE A 470 -8.11 -13.36 -8.86
C ILE A 470 -8.68 -11.94 -8.94
N LEU A 471 -8.32 -11.09 -7.99
CA LEU A 471 -8.65 -9.66 -8.05
C LEU A 471 -7.43 -8.89 -8.53
N GLU A 472 -7.61 -8.12 -9.61
CA GLU A 472 -6.56 -7.30 -10.19
C GLU A 472 -6.64 -5.88 -9.63
N VAL A 473 -5.55 -5.44 -9.02
CA VAL A 473 -5.39 -4.08 -8.49
C VAL A 473 -4.25 -3.40 -9.23
N THR A 474 -4.43 -2.15 -9.63
CA THR A 474 -3.33 -1.41 -10.26
C THR A 474 -2.21 -1.15 -9.24
N GLU A 475 -0.97 -1.01 -9.73
CA GLU A 475 0.18 -0.61 -8.91
C GLU A 475 -0.10 0.66 -8.07
N SER A 476 -0.76 1.66 -8.67
CA SER A 476 -1.11 2.91 -7.97
C SER A 476 -2.11 2.68 -6.84
N GLU A 477 -3.12 1.82 -7.04
CA GLU A 477 -4.11 1.51 -6.01
C GLU A 477 -3.51 0.67 -4.88
N ALA A 478 -2.64 -0.28 -5.20
CA ALA A 478 -1.90 -1.10 -4.22
C ALA A 478 -0.90 -0.26 -3.38
N THR A 479 -0.48 0.91 -3.88
CA THR A 479 0.49 1.80 -3.22
C THR A 479 -0.13 2.99 -2.50
N ILE A 480 -1.45 3.19 -2.58
CA ILE A 480 -2.11 4.23 -1.79
C ILE A 480 -2.03 3.88 -0.29
N ASN A 481 -1.48 4.80 0.51
CA ASN A 481 -1.25 4.60 1.95
C ASN A 481 -2.55 4.75 2.77
N LEU A 482 -3.54 3.93 2.46
CA LEU A 482 -4.77 3.79 3.23
C LEU A 482 -4.69 2.46 3.96
N LYS A 483 -4.44 2.51 5.27
CA LYS A 483 -4.40 1.34 6.17
C LYS A 483 -5.58 0.39 5.92
N GLN A 484 -6.76 0.96 5.65
CA GLN A 484 -7.98 0.24 5.33
C GLN A 484 -7.89 -0.62 4.07
N VAL A 485 -7.35 -0.11 2.94
CA VAL A 485 -7.22 -0.88 1.69
C VAL A 485 -6.30 -2.09 1.91
N PHE A 486 -5.20 -1.87 2.62
CA PHE A 486 -4.26 -2.94 2.95
C PHE A 486 -4.89 -4.01 3.84
N GLU A 487 -5.70 -3.62 4.84
CA GLU A 487 -6.45 -4.54 5.70
C GLU A 487 -7.46 -5.37 4.87
N THR A 488 -8.24 -4.73 3.99
CA THR A 488 -9.18 -5.43 3.09
C THR A 488 -8.47 -6.46 2.22
N ILE A 489 -7.35 -6.09 1.58
CA ILE A 489 -6.58 -7.01 0.72
C ILE A 489 -6.02 -8.17 1.54
N LYS A 490 -5.47 -7.90 2.73
CA LYS A 490 -4.97 -8.95 3.62
C LYS A 490 -6.07 -9.93 4.04
N GLU A 491 -7.28 -9.43 4.33
CA GLU A 491 -8.42 -10.28 4.64
C GLU A 491 -8.88 -11.13 3.45
N LEU A 492 -8.84 -10.60 2.23
CA LEU A 492 -9.13 -11.34 1.00
C LEU A 492 -8.14 -12.48 0.78
N VAL A 493 -6.84 -12.18 0.94
CA VAL A 493 -5.77 -13.19 0.85
C VAL A 493 -5.93 -14.27 1.91
N ASN A 494 -6.23 -13.90 3.16
CA ASN A 494 -6.48 -14.87 4.22
C ASN A 494 -7.73 -15.72 3.98
N TYR A 495 -8.72 -15.20 3.26
CA TYR A 495 -9.89 -15.94 2.83
C TYR A 495 -9.60 -16.91 1.66
N GLY A 496 -8.46 -16.74 0.98
CA GLY A 496 -8.00 -17.60 -0.10
C GLY A 496 -8.13 -16.98 -1.50
N VAL A 497 -8.65 -15.76 -1.62
CA VAL A 497 -8.71 -15.04 -2.90
C VAL A 497 -7.31 -14.63 -3.33
N LYS A 498 -6.99 -14.82 -4.61
CA LYS A 498 -5.71 -14.41 -5.18
C LYS A 498 -5.72 -12.94 -5.56
N ILE A 499 -4.56 -12.32 -5.49
CA ILE A 499 -4.35 -10.91 -5.85
C ILE A 499 -3.35 -10.83 -6.99
N SER A 500 -3.70 -10.10 -8.03
CA SER A 500 -2.82 -9.74 -9.14
C SER A 500 -2.47 -8.26 -9.07
N ILE A 501 -1.20 -7.93 -9.28
CA ILE A 501 -0.76 -6.54 -9.42
C ILE A 501 -0.69 -6.20 -10.91
N ASP A 502 -1.51 -5.24 -11.32
CA ASP A 502 -1.61 -4.76 -12.69
C ASP A 502 -0.72 -3.53 -12.95
N ASP A 503 -0.39 -3.31 -14.23
CA ASP A 503 0.44 -2.20 -14.72
C ASP A 503 1.82 -2.08 -14.05
N PHE A 504 2.41 -3.21 -13.61
CA PHE A 504 3.63 -3.19 -12.82
C PHE A 504 4.83 -2.64 -13.61
N GLY A 505 5.50 -1.64 -13.04
CA GLY A 505 6.66 -0.98 -13.65
C GLY A 505 6.35 0.40 -14.26
N THR A 506 5.08 0.82 -14.22
CA THR A 506 4.65 2.17 -14.62
C THR A 506 4.59 3.16 -13.44
N GLY A 507 4.68 2.66 -12.20
CA GLY A 507 4.64 3.44 -10.96
C GLY A 507 5.81 3.20 -9.99
N TYR A 508 5.65 3.65 -8.73
CA TYR A 508 6.66 3.56 -7.66
C TYR A 508 6.31 2.50 -6.61
N SER A 509 6.31 1.23 -6.97
CA SER A 509 6.15 0.14 -6.00
C SER A 509 7.43 -0.07 -5.21
N SER A 510 7.30 -0.08 -3.87
CA SER A 510 8.34 -0.65 -3.04
C SER A 510 8.17 -2.17 -3.03
N LEU A 511 9.20 -2.93 -3.42
CA LEU A 511 9.28 -4.39 -3.27
C LEU A 511 8.84 -4.88 -1.88
N SER A 512 9.08 -4.05 -0.85
CA SER A 512 8.62 -4.32 0.53
C SER A 512 7.09 -4.42 0.65
N ARG A 513 6.33 -3.66 -0.14
CA ARG A 513 4.86 -3.64 -0.12
C ARG A 513 4.24 -4.80 -0.87
N LEU A 514 4.83 -5.19 -1.99
CA LEU A 514 4.44 -6.42 -2.69
C LEU A 514 4.54 -7.64 -1.77
N LYS A 515 5.62 -7.71 -0.98
CA LYS A 515 5.82 -8.75 0.04
C LYS A 515 4.77 -8.70 1.16
N LEU A 516 4.34 -7.51 1.58
CA LEU A 516 3.32 -7.35 2.62
C LEU A 516 1.92 -7.74 2.16
N ILE A 517 1.59 -7.48 0.89
CA ILE A 517 0.30 -7.82 0.28
C ILE A 517 0.17 -9.33 0.03
N LYS A 518 1.30 -10.06 -0.09
CA LYS A 518 1.33 -11.46 -0.54
C LYS A 518 0.58 -11.64 -1.86
N ALA A 519 0.89 -10.78 -2.83
CA ALA A 519 0.32 -10.92 -4.17
C ALA A 519 0.72 -12.27 -4.79
N HIS A 520 -0.13 -12.76 -5.69
CA HIS A 520 0.00 -14.08 -6.32
C HIS A 520 0.38 -13.96 -7.79
N GLU A 521 -0.07 -12.91 -8.47
CA GLU A 521 0.23 -12.65 -9.87
C GLU A 521 0.88 -11.27 -10.04
N LEU A 522 1.81 -11.18 -10.99
CA LEU A 522 2.44 -9.93 -11.40
C LEU A 522 2.28 -9.79 -12.92
N LYS A 523 1.57 -8.75 -13.36
CA LYS A 523 1.31 -8.49 -14.77
C LYS A 523 2.38 -7.57 -15.37
N ILE A 524 2.92 -7.97 -16.51
CA ILE A 524 3.86 -7.18 -17.30
C ILE A 524 3.05 -6.39 -18.31
N ASP A 525 3.05 -5.07 -18.16
CA ASP A 525 2.25 -4.16 -18.99
C ASP A 525 2.60 -4.26 -20.49
N THR A 526 1.57 -4.04 -21.31
CA THR A 526 1.64 -4.06 -22.77
C THR A 526 2.71 -3.09 -23.31
N SER A 527 3.00 -1.96 -22.64
CA SER A 527 4.02 -1.01 -23.10
C SER A 527 5.42 -1.63 -23.19
N PHE A 528 5.77 -2.55 -22.28
CA PHE A 528 7.05 -3.27 -22.29
C PHE A 528 7.04 -4.46 -23.26
N VAL A 529 5.89 -5.11 -23.46
CA VAL A 529 5.78 -6.27 -24.36
C VAL A 529 5.78 -5.85 -25.83
N ARG A 530 5.18 -4.70 -26.15
CA ARG A 530 4.94 -4.25 -27.53
C ARG A 530 6.22 -4.15 -28.37
N ASN A 531 7.33 -3.74 -27.78
CA ASN A 531 8.60 -3.52 -28.51
C ASN A 531 9.57 -4.71 -28.43
N LEU A 532 9.13 -5.86 -27.91
CA LEU A 532 9.94 -7.07 -27.91
C LEU A 532 9.91 -7.74 -29.30
N PRO A 533 11.03 -8.36 -29.73
CA PRO A 533 12.34 -8.43 -29.08
C PRO A 533 13.34 -7.39 -29.59
N GLU A 534 12.93 -6.25 -30.14
CA GLU A 534 13.86 -5.27 -30.72
C GLU A 534 14.45 -4.33 -29.67
N SER A 535 13.68 -3.95 -28.64
CA SER A 535 14.10 -3.00 -27.62
C SER A 535 14.93 -3.65 -26.50
N ASP A 536 16.23 -3.34 -26.42
CA ASP A 536 17.10 -3.85 -25.35
C ASP A 536 16.74 -3.31 -23.96
N GLU A 537 16.09 -2.15 -23.88
CA GLU A 537 15.59 -1.58 -22.64
C GLU A 537 14.39 -2.39 -22.12
N ASP A 538 13.39 -2.61 -22.98
CA ASP A 538 12.20 -3.38 -22.61
C ASP A 538 12.54 -4.84 -22.27
N LYS A 539 13.52 -5.45 -22.96
CA LYS A 539 14.05 -6.78 -22.58
C LYS A 539 14.57 -6.81 -21.14
N LYS A 540 15.31 -5.79 -20.72
CA LYS A 540 15.90 -5.72 -19.37
C LYS A 540 14.81 -5.55 -18.32
N ILE A 541 13.82 -4.69 -18.59
CA ILE A 541 12.69 -4.46 -17.70
C ILE A 541 11.88 -5.76 -17.54
N VAL A 542 11.54 -6.42 -18.65
CA VAL A 542 10.81 -7.69 -18.63
C VAL A 542 11.56 -8.76 -17.85
N LYS A 543 12.87 -8.95 -18.11
CA LYS A 543 13.70 -9.89 -17.33
C LYS A 543 13.69 -9.56 -15.83
N PHE A 544 13.84 -8.29 -15.48
CA PHE A 544 13.80 -7.85 -14.08
C PHE A 544 12.46 -8.15 -13.40
N ILE A 545 11.33 -7.90 -14.09
CA ILE A 545 9.99 -8.22 -13.57
C ILE A 545 9.82 -9.74 -13.39
N LEU A 546 10.34 -10.55 -14.31
CA LEU A 546 10.34 -12.01 -14.21
C LEU A 546 11.17 -12.49 -13.02
N GLU A 547 12.37 -11.95 -12.82
CA GLU A 547 13.22 -12.25 -11.66
C GLU A 547 12.54 -11.86 -10.33
N ILE A 548 11.88 -10.70 -10.26
CA ILE A 548 11.10 -10.30 -9.07
C ILE A 548 9.97 -11.29 -8.81
N SER A 549 9.25 -11.67 -9.86
CA SER A 549 8.13 -12.62 -9.75
C SER A 549 8.62 -13.93 -9.15
N GLU A 550 9.74 -14.45 -9.65
CA GLU A 550 10.35 -15.68 -9.15
C GLU A 550 10.81 -15.54 -7.69
N LEU A 551 11.55 -14.47 -7.36
CA LEU A 551 12.05 -14.21 -5.99
C LEU A 551 10.93 -14.12 -4.94
N LEU A 552 9.75 -13.66 -5.35
CA LEU A 552 8.57 -13.52 -4.48
C LEU A 552 7.58 -14.68 -4.60
N ASN A 553 7.90 -15.72 -5.37
CA ASN A 553 7.01 -16.85 -5.68
C ASN A 553 5.65 -16.41 -6.26
N MET A 554 5.67 -15.44 -7.17
CA MET A 554 4.51 -14.94 -7.90
C MET A 554 4.47 -15.52 -9.33
N THR A 555 3.27 -15.71 -9.86
CA THR A 555 3.05 -16.06 -11.26
C THR A 555 3.19 -14.82 -12.13
N SER A 556 4.07 -14.85 -13.13
CA SER A 556 4.19 -13.78 -14.12
C SER A 556 3.16 -13.92 -15.23
N VAL A 557 2.52 -12.82 -15.62
CA VAL A 557 1.56 -12.75 -16.74
C VAL A 557 1.98 -11.65 -17.69
N ALA A 558 2.30 -11.97 -18.94
CA ALA A 558 2.62 -10.96 -19.95
C ALA A 558 1.37 -10.53 -20.75
N GLU A 559 1.13 -9.22 -20.84
CA GLU A 559 0.01 -8.65 -21.57
C GLU A 559 0.38 -8.19 -22.98
N GLY A 560 -0.63 -8.07 -23.85
CA GLY A 560 -0.43 -7.45 -25.16
C GLY A 560 0.46 -8.25 -26.11
N ILE A 561 0.51 -9.57 -25.97
CA ILE A 561 1.25 -10.43 -26.93
C ILE A 561 0.48 -10.46 -28.26
N GLU A 562 1.07 -9.86 -29.29
CA GLU A 562 0.49 -9.74 -30.63
C GLU A 562 1.29 -10.51 -31.68
N LYS A 563 2.59 -10.72 -31.45
CA LYS A 563 3.52 -11.32 -32.42
C LYS A 563 4.20 -12.57 -31.87
N ARG A 564 4.59 -13.48 -32.77
CA ARG A 564 5.25 -14.74 -32.39
C ARG A 564 6.62 -14.49 -31.75
N GLU A 565 7.35 -13.48 -32.21
CA GLU A 565 8.67 -13.13 -31.70
C GLU A 565 8.61 -12.65 -30.24
N GLN A 566 7.54 -11.96 -29.85
CA GLN A 566 7.27 -11.56 -28.46
C GLN A 566 7.04 -12.79 -27.58
N LEU A 567 6.20 -13.72 -28.06
CA LEU A 567 5.92 -14.99 -27.39
C LEU A 567 7.19 -15.81 -27.15
N GLU A 568 7.99 -16.03 -28.19
CA GLU A 568 9.23 -16.80 -28.11
C GLU A 568 10.23 -16.18 -27.13
N PHE A 569 10.33 -14.84 -27.11
CA PHE A 569 11.14 -14.15 -26.12
C PHE A 569 10.63 -14.42 -24.70
N LEU A 570 9.35 -14.16 -24.43
CA LEU A 570 8.76 -14.30 -23.10
C LEU A 570 8.85 -15.73 -22.56
N LYS A 571 8.60 -16.72 -23.43
CA LYS A 571 8.73 -18.14 -23.10
C LYS A 571 10.17 -18.51 -22.76
N ARG A 572 11.15 -18.04 -23.55
CA ARG A 572 12.58 -18.30 -23.30
C ARG A 572 13.05 -17.71 -21.98
N GLU A 573 12.55 -16.54 -21.61
CA GLU A 573 12.89 -15.86 -20.35
C GLU A 573 12.10 -16.40 -19.13
N GLY A 574 11.23 -17.40 -19.31
CA GLY A 574 10.54 -18.08 -18.21
C GLY A 574 9.23 -17.42 -17.76
N CYS A 575 8.59 -16.60 -18.61
CA CYS A 575 7.26 -16.07 -18.31
C CYS A 575 6.23 -17.21 -18.19
N SER A 576 5.37 -17.15 -17.16
CA SER A 576 4.46 -18.25 -16.83
C SER A 576 3.22 -18.25 -17.72
N LEU A 577 2.49 -17.13 -17.75
CA LEU A 577 1.25 -16.96 -18.51
C LEU A 577 1.38 -15.81 -19.51
N GLY A 578 0.61 -15.86 -20.59
CA GLY A 578 0.51 -14.79 -21.57
C GLY A 578 -0.92 -14.52 -22.00
N GLN A 579 -1.17 -13.26 -22.34
CA GLN A 579 -2.45 -12.74 -22.81
C GLN A 579 -2.20 -11.76 -23.95
N GLY A 580 -3.06 -11.76 -24.97
CA GLY A 580 -2.95 -10.85 -26.10
C GLY A 580 -3.63 -11.37 -27.36
N PHE A 581 -3.64 -10.53 -28.40
CA PHE A 581 -4.36 -10.80 -29.65
C PHE A 581 -3.75 -11.94 -30.46
N LEU A 582 -2.50 -12.35 -30.19
CA LEU A 582 -1.92 -13.56 -30.76
C LEU A 582 -2.73 -14.81 -30.39
N PHE A 583 -3.31 -14.84 -29.18
CA PHE A 583 -4.16 -15.93 -28.72
C PHE A 583 -5.63 -15.64 -29.02
N SER A 584 -6.15 -14.54 -28.45
CA SER A 584 -7.51 -14.08 -28.68
C SER A 584 -7.73 -12.68 -28.11
N PRO A 585 -8.55 -11.84 -28.76
CA PRO A 585 -9.15 -10.71 -28.07
C PRO A 585 -10.09 -11.22 -26.95
N ALA A 586 -10.61 -10.32 -26.13
CA ALA A 586 -11.69 -10.69 -25.23
C ALA A 586 -12.95 -11.04 -26.03
N VAL A 587 -13.60 -12.15 -25.70
CA VAL A 587 -14.74 -12.69 -26.44
C VAL A 587 -15.93 -13.00 -25.51
N PRO A 588 -17.17 -13.08 -26.01
CA PRO A 588 -18.31 -13.52 -25.21
C PRO A 588 -18.12 -14.92 -24.63
N GLU A 589 -18.87 -15.25 -23.57
CA GLU A 589 -18.79 -16.55 -22.86
C GLU A 589 -18.86 -17.76 -23.81
N GLU A 590 -19.79 -17.76 -24.78
CA GLU A 590 -19.97 -18.86 -25.74
C GLU A 590 -18.75 -19.09 -26.63
N GLU A 591 -18.05 -18.03 -27.01
CA GLU A 591 -16.82 -18.13 -27.80
C GLU A 591 -15.65 -18.53 -26.91
N PHE A 592 -15.58 -18.00 -25.69
CA PHE A 592 -14.57 -18.37 -24.71
C PHE A 592 -14.61 -19.88 -24.42
N ARG A 593 -15.80 -20.46 -24.26
CA ARG A 593 -16.01 -21.91 -24.10
C ARG A 593 -15.45 -22.75 -25.26
N LYS A 594 -15.47 -22.22 -26.48
CA LYS A 594 -14.86 -22.88 -27.65
C LYS A 594 -13.34 -22.80 -27.60
N LEU A 595 -12.77 -21.70 -27.08
CA LEU A 595 -11.33 -21.54 -26.91
C LEU A 595 -10.76 -22.49 -25.85
N LEU A 596 -11.50 -22.79 -24.78
CA LEU A 596 -11.07 -23.73 -23.72
C LEU A 596 -10.75 -25.14 -24.23
N LYS A 597 -11.32 -25.53 -25.37
CA LYS A 597 -11.08 -26.84 -25.99
C LYS A 597 -9.84 -26.87 -26.89
N LYS A 598 -9.22 -25.71 -27.13
CA LYS A 598 -8.05 -25.57 -27.99
C LYS A 598 -6.76 -25.61 -27.18
N ARG A 599 -5.70 -26.03 -27.85
CA ARG A 599 -4.32 -25.82 -27.42
C ARG A 599 -3.67 -24.84 -28.37
N PHE A 600 -3.19 -23.72 -27.86
CA PHE A 600 -2.46 -22.74 -28.66
C PHE A 600 -1.06 -23.26 -28.96
N GLU A 601 -0.56 -22.90 -30.14
CA GLU A 601 0.84 -23.14 -30.50
C GLU A 601 1.68 -22.10 -29.76
N VAL A 602 2.41 -22.54 -28.73
CA VAL A 602 3.29 -21.71 -27.90
C VAL A 602 4.73 -22.11 -28.00
#